data_AF-A0A2N4T3F6-F1
#
_entry.id   AF-A0A2N4T3F6-F1
#
_cell.length_a   1.000
_cell.length_b   1.000
_cell.length_c   1.000
_cell.angle_alpha   90.00
_cell.angle_beta   90.00
_cell.angle_gamma   90.00
#
_symmetry.space_group_name_H-M   'P 1'
#
loop_
_entity.id
_entity.type
_entity.pdbx_description
1 polymer ?
#
loop_
_entity_poly.entity_id
_entity_poly.type
_entity_poly.pdbx_seq_one_letter_code
_entity_poly.pdbx_strand_id
1 'polypeptide(L)'
;MSSATPRSRTADAGTALHSAEEALRRARRTYARRLLGLVADALAERHPEAVRLDVRTVVDGREHVADVLRDARGEYVWGDPGRVVVVRETADDALGGPVTVAVHDARDLVLRALEVHDGPLEELLRHDPADGTHWMPLRRG
;
A
#
# COMPACT_ATOMS: atom_id res chain seq x y z
N MET A 1 -37.93 27.53 35.95
CA MET A 1 -37.74 27.00 34.58
C MET A 1 -36.23 26.90 34.36
N SER A 2 -35.67 25.70 34.46
CA SER A 2 -34.22 25.48 34.34
C SER A 2 -33.83 25.36 32.87
N SER A 3 -32.98 26.28 32.41
CA SER A 3 -32.32 26.22 31.11
C SER A 3 -31.38 25.01 31.07
N ALA A 4 -31.70 24.04 30.20
CA ALA A 4 -30.83 22.92 29.91
C ALA A 4 -29.59 23.42 29.13
N THR A 5 -28.42 23.21 29.72
CA THR A 5 -27.10 23.60 29.21
C THR A 5 -26.76 22.94 27.87
N PRO A 6 -26.15 23.62 26.87
CA PRO A 6 -25.84 23.06 25.55
C PRO A 6 -24.58 22.17 25.49
N ARG A 7 -24.10 21.64 26.62
CA ARG A 7 -22.76 21.01 26.72
C ARG A 7 -22.62 19.62 26.09
N SER A 8 -23.71 18.95 25.69
CA SER A 8 -23.64 17.58 25.14
C SER A 8 -23.46 17.50 23.63
N ARG A 9 -24.01 18.43 22.83
CA ARG A 9 -23.96 18.33 21.35
C ARG A 9 -22.56 18.48 20.77
N THR A 10 -21.70 19.30 21.38
CA THR A 10 -20.32 19.51 20.93
C THR A 10 -19.38 18.39 21.34
N ALA A 11 -19.63 17.75 22.50
CA ALA A 11 -18.89 16.55 22.92
C ALA A 11 -19.18 15.37 21.97
N ASP A 12 -20.46 15.16 21.61
CA ASP A 12 -20.87 14.11 20.67
C ASP A 12 -20.31 14.34 19.25
N ALA A 13 -20.25 15.60 18.79
CA ALA A 13 -19.67 15.94 17.50
C ALA A 13 -18.15 15.72 17.44
N GLY A 14 -17.42 16.02 18.53
CA GLY A 14 -15.99 15.76 18.65
C GLY A 14 -15.66 14.26 18.62
N THR A 15 -16.45 13.44 19.32
CA THR A 15 -16.31 11.99 19.31
C THR A 15 -16.65 11.38 17.94
N ALA A 16 -17.69 11.90 17.26
CA ALA A 16 -18.06 11.46 15.92
C ALA A 16 -16.98 11.79 14.88
N LEU A 17 -16.41 13.00 14.92
CA LEU A 17 -15.31 13.40 14.04
C LEU A 17 -14.07 12.52 14.23
N HIS A 18 -13.63 12.33 15.47
CA HIS A 18 -12.48 11.47 15.77
C HIS A 18 -12.69 10.03 15.28
N SER A 19 -13.89 9.48 15.49
CA SER A 19 -14.24 8.13 15.00
C SER A 19 -14.19 8.04 13.47
N ALA A 20 -14.67 9.08 12.78
CA ALA A 20 -14.62 9.14 11.32
C ALA A 20 -13.18 9.23 10.78
N GLU A 21 -12.31 10.01 11.43
CA GLU A 21 -10.89 10.11 11.08
C GLU A 21 -10.15 8.78 11.27
N GLU A 22 -10.41 8.07 12.38
CA GLU A 22 -9.87 6.73 12.61
C GLU A 22 -10.34 5.72 11.57
N ALA A 23 -11.63 5.76 11.20
CA ALA A 23 -12.19 4.90 10.16
C ALA A 23 -11.51 5.17 8.81
N LEU A 24 -11.32 6.45 8.45
CA LEU A 24 -10.61 6.83 7.22
C LEU A 24 -9.16 6.33 7.23
N ARG A 25 -8.42 6.51 8.34
CA ARG A 25 -7.04 6.01 8.49
C ARG A 25 -6.96 4.48 8.36
N ARG A 26 -7.94 3.74 8.90
CA ARG A 26 -8.02 2.27 8.71
C ARG A 26 -8.30 1.87 7.26
N ALA A 27 -9.20 2.60 6.59
CA ALA A 27 -9.53 2.34 5.19
C ALA A 27 -8.31 2.58 4.28
N ARG A 28 -7.59 3.68 4.47
CA ARG A 28 -6.34 4.00 3.75
C ARG A 28 -5.28 2.92 3.93
N ARG A 29 -5.02 2.48 5.18
CA ARG A 29 -4.09 1.38 5.47
C ARG A 29 -4.48 0.07 4.79
N THR A 30 -5.78 -0.25 4.80
CA THR A 30 -6.28 -1.45 4.13
C THR A 30 -6.08 -1.38 2.62
N TYR A 31 -6.38 -0.23 2.02
CA TYR A 31 -6.16 0.01 0.60
C TYR A 31 -4.68 -0.13 0.22
N ALA A 32 -3.77 0.51 0.96
CA ALA A 32 -2.34 0.45 0.71
C ALA A 32 -1.83 -1.00 0.73
N ARG A 33 -2.20 -1.79 1.75
CA ARG A 33 -1.80 -3.21 1.85
C ARG A 33 -2.33 -4.06 0.71
N ARG A 34 -3.58 -3.84 0.28
CA ARG A 34 -4.15 -4.55 -0.88
C ARG A 34 -3.38 -4.22 -2.16
N LEU A 35 -3.04 -2.96 -2.36
CA LEU A 35 -2.29 -2.51 -3.53
C LEU A 35 -0.89 -3.14 -3.58
N LEU A 36 -0.17 -3.15 -2.45
CA LEU A 36 1.13 -3.82 -2.33
C LEU A 36 1.02 -5.33 -2.57
N GLY A 37 -0.03 -5.98 -2.08
CA GLY A 37 -0.29 -7.40 -2.34
C GLY A 37 -0.45 -7.71 -3.83
N LEU A 38 -1.21 -6.91 -4.58
CA LEU A 38 -1.38 -7.09 -6.03
C LEU A 38 -0.07 -6.94 -6.80
N VAL A 39 0.78 -5.98 -6.39
CA VAL A 39 2.11 -5.81 -6.98
C VAL A 39 3.00 -7.01 -6.65
N ALA A 40 2.98 -7.47 -5.39
CA ALA A 40 3.75 -8.63 -4.96
C ALA A 40 3.41 -9.89 -5.77
N ASP A 41 2.11 -10.20 -5.90
CA ASP A 41 1.63 -11.39 -6.63
C ASP A 41 2.04 -11.33 -8.11
N ALA A 42 1.81 -10.19 -8.78
CA ALA A 42 2.15 -10.04 -10.18
C ALA A 42 3.66 -10.10 -10.47
N LEU A 43 4.49 -9.57 -9.56
CA LEU A 43 5.94 -9.67 -9.69
C LEU A 43 6.44 -11.08 -9.40
N ALA A 44 5.83 -11.80 -8.43
CA ALA A 44 6.19 -13.18 -8.13
C ALA A 44 5.83 -14.16 -9.27
N GLU A 45 4.77 -13.87 -10.04
CA GLU A 45 4.42 -14.62 -11.24
C GLU A 45 5.43 -14.39 -12.39
N ARG A 46 5.84 -13.14 -12.59
CA ARG A 46 6.78 -12.75 -13.67
C ARG A 46 8.24 -13.11 -13.37
N HIS A 47 8.62 -13.09 -12.10
CA HIS A 47 9.99 -13.32 -11.62
C HIS A 47 9.99 -14.35 -10.47
N PRO A 48 9.81 -15.65 -10.75
CA PRO A 48 9.62 -16.67 -9.73
C PRO A 48 10.80 -16.88 -8.77
N GLU A 49 11.99 -16.44 -9.15
CA GLU A 49 13.22 -16.45 -8.36
C GLU A 49 13.33 -15.29 -7.37
N ALA A 50 12.57 -14.20 -7.59
CA ALA A 50 12.56 -13.06 -6.69
C ALA A 50 11.72 -13.33 -5.44
N VAL A 51 12.21 -12.89 -4.28
CA VAL A 51 11.50 -13.02 -2.99
C VAL A 51 11.17 -11.67 -2.36
N ARG A 52 11.87 -10.60 -2.76
CA ARG A 52 11.61 -9.25 -2.27
C ARG A 52 11.82 -8.19 -3.35
N LEU A 53 11.12 -7.08 -3.18
CA LEU A 53 11.31 -5.83 -3.90
C LEU A 53 11.87 -4.78 -2.93
N ASP A 54 13.06 -4.26 -3.23
CA ASP A 54 13.67 -3.18 -2.47
C ASP A 54 13.00 -1.84 -2.80
N VAL A 55 12.69 -1.08 -1.76
CA VAL A 55 12.16 0.28 -1.80
C VAL A 55 13.21 1.21 -1.20
N ARG A 56 13.78 2.06 -2.03
CA ARG A 56 14.85 2.99 -1.66
C ARG A 56 14.32 4.39 -1.47
N THR A 57 15.01 5.16 -0.64
CA THR A 57 14.72 6.58 -0.43
C THR A 57 15.82 7.40 -1.11
N VAL A 58 15.46 8.29 -2.02
CA VAL A 58 16.42 8.87 -3.00
C VAL A 58 16.64 10.37 -2.81
N VAL A 59 15.72 11.08 -2.15
CA VAL A 59 15.81 12.55 -1.93
C VAL A 59 15.56 12.89 -0.46
N ASP A 60 16.61 13.04 0.36
CA ASP A 60 16.55 13.53 1.74
C ASP A 60 15.37 13.00 2.60
N GLY A 61 14.99 11.73 2.44
CA GLY A 61 13.87 11.15 3.18
C GLY A 61 12.48 11.34 2.56
N ARG A 62 12.36 12.09 1.46
CA ARG A 62 11.09 12.61 0.91
C ARG A 62 10.55 11.86 -0.29
N GLU A 63 11.42 11.15 -1.01
CA GLU A 63 11.03 10.40 -2.20
C GLU A 63 11.44 8.94 -2.06
N HIS A 64 10.50 8.07 -2.37
CA HIS A 64 10.70 6.63 -2.39
C HIS A 64 10.72 6.14 -3.83
N VAL A 65 11.44 5.05 -4.10
CA VAL A 65 11.47 4.39 -5.40
C VAL A 65 11.52 2.89 -5.18
N ALA A 66 10.57 2.15 -5.75
CA ALA A 66 10.67 0.71 -5.86
C ALA A 66 11.58 0.36 -7.04
N ASP A 67 12.65 -0.41 -6.83
CA ASP A 67 13.70 -0.45 -7.85
C ASP A 67 14.23 -1.85 -8.20
N VAL A 68 14.52 -2.67 -7.19
CA VAL A 68 15.30 -3.89 -7.39
C VAL A 68 14.57 -5.11 -6.84
N LEU A 69 14.48 -6.16 -7.65
CA LEU A 69 14.08 -7.48 -7.21
C LEU A 69 15.32 -8.27 -6.76
N ARG A 70 15.21 -8.94 -5.61
CA ARG A 70 16.27 -9.80 -5.07
C ARG A 70 15.78 -11.20 -4.78
N ASP A 71 16.70 -12.16 -4.91
CA ASP A 71 16.48 -13.55 -4.53
C ASP A 71 16.65 -13.77 -3.01
N ALA A 72 16.49 -15.02 -2.57
CA ALA A 72 16.64 -15.41 -1.16
C ALA A 72 18.05 -15.23 -0.58
N ARG A 73 19.07 -15.09 -1.42
CA ARG A 73 20.46 -14.81 -1.02
C ARG A 73 20.74 -13.32 -0.96
N GLY A 74 19.79 -12.48 -1.36
CA GLY A 74 19.97 -11.03 -1.48
C GLY A 74 20.63 -10.63 -2.80
N GLU A 75 20.79 -11.55 -3.74
CA GLU A 75 21.40 -11.25 -5.04
C GLU A 75 20.42 -10.52 -5.95
N TYR A 76 20.96 -9.66 -6.81
CA TYR A 76 20.17 -8.94 -7.80
C TYR A 76 19.60 -9.91 -8.83
N VAL A 77 18.28 -9.86 -9.00
CA VAL A 77 17.55 -10.63 -10.02
C VAL A 77 17.21 -9.74 -11.19
N TRP A 78 16.61 -8.58 -10.89
CA TRP A 78 16.02 -7.70 -11.89
C TRP A 78 15.95 -6.27 -11.36
N GLY A 79 15.98 -5.31 -12.28
CA GLY A 79 15.93 -3.88 -12.01
C GLY A 79 14.86 -3.24 -12.87
N ASP A 80 14.17 -2.25 -12.31
CA ASP A 80 12.88 -1.78 -12.81
C ASP A 80 11.83 -2.89 -12.91
N PRO A 81 10.98 -3.06 -11.88
CA PRO A 81 9.98 -4.14 -11.83
C PRO A 81 8.96 -4.09 -12.99
N GLY A 82 8.90 -2.97 -13.72
CA GLY A 82 8.09 -2.82 -14.92
C GLY A 82 6.59 -2.87 -14.63
N ARG A 83 5.79 -3.22 -15.65
CA ARG A 83 4.33 -3.08 -15.61
C ARG A 83 3.64 -4.24 -14.89
N VAL A 84 2.68 -3.91 -14.03
CA VAL A 84 1.78 -4.83 -13.34
C VAL A 84 0.36 -4.64 -13.87
N VAL A 85 -0.33 -5.76 -14.03
CA VAL A 85 -1.72 -5.78 -14.45
C VAL A 85 -2.60 -5.83 -13.20
N VAL A 86 -3.41 -4.80 -12.99
CA VAL A 86 -4.39 -4.78 -11.90
C VAL A 86 -5.78 -4.97 -12.50
N VAL A 87 -6.43 -6.05 -12.09
CA VAL A 87 -7.83 -6.28 -12.42
C VAL A 87 -8.68 -5.37 -11.53
N ARG A 88 -9.42 -4.45 -12.15
CA ARG A 88 -10.44 -3.68 -11.43
C ARG A 88 -11.65 -4.61 -11.31
N GLU A 89 -11.77 -5.25 -10.14
CA GLU A 89 -12.86 -6.19 -9.86
C GLU A 89 -14.21 -5.51 -10.15
N THR A 90 -15.00 -6.15 -11.00
CA THR A 90 -16.43 -5.91 -11.12
C THR A 90 -17.05 -6.26 -9.78
N ALA A 91 -17.82 -5.34 -9.19
CA ALA A 91 -18.94 -5.82 -8.40
C ALA A 91 -19.75 -6.72 -9.34
N ASP A 92 -20.16 -7.91 -8.91
CA ASP A 92 -21.23 -8.66 -9.56
C ASP A 92 -22.46 -7.74 -9.61
N ASP A 93 -22.60 -6.97 -10.68
CA ASP A 93 -23.92 -6.57 -11.11
C ASP A 93 -24.54 -7.78 -11.82
N ALA A 94 -25.86 -7.91 -11.70
CA ALA A 94 -26.61 -9.08 -12.17
C ALA A 94 -26.58 -9.28 -13.70
N LEU A 95 -25.67 -8.63 -14.42
CA LEU A 95 -25.65 -8.47 -15.88
C LEU A 95 -24.33 -8.88 -16.55
N GLY A 96 -23.29 -9.27 -15.80
CA GLY A 96 -22.08 -9.90 -16.38
C GLY A 96 -21.29 -9.01 -17.35
N GLY A 97 -21.10 -7.74 -17.00
CA GLY A 97 -20.38 -6.77 -17.84
C GLY A 97 -18.86 -7.02 -17.98
N PRO A 98 -18.21 -6.41 -18.99
CA PRO A 98 -16.79 -6.63 -19.28
C PRO A 98 -15.86 -6.07 -18.21
N VAL A 99 -14.90 -6.91 -17.78
CA VAL A 99 -13.83 -6.54 -16.85
C VAL A 99 -12.87 -5.57 -17.52
N THR A 100 -12.66 -4.40 -16.91
CA THR A 100 -11.61 -3.46 -17.36
C THR A 100 -10.31 -3.79 -16.63
N VAL A 101 -9.38 -4.39 -17.36
CA VAL A 101 -8.03 -4.64 -16.88
C VAL A 101 -7.16 -3.41 -17.14
N ALA A 102 -6.58 -2.83 -16.08
CA ALA A 102 -5.68 -1.68 -16.22
C ALA A 102 -4.22 -2.12 -16.05
N VAL A 103 -3.36 -1.69 -16.96
CA VAL A 103 -1.92 -1.90 -16.87
C VAL A 103 -1.30 -0.67 -16.22
N HIS A 104 -0.58 -0.89 -15.12
CA HIS A 104 0.07 0.16 -14.34
C HIS A 104 1.55 -0.15 -14.16
N ASP A 105 2.36 0.83 -13.84
CA ASP A 105 3.75 0.59 -13.43
C ASP A 105 3.77 0.08 -11.97
N ALA A 106 4.55 -0.97 -11.69
CA ALA A 106 4.71 -1.47 -10.33
C ALA A 106 5.22 -0.38 -9.38
N ARG A 107 6.13 0.48 -9.85
CA ARG A 107 6.67 1.60 -9.07
C ARG A 107 5.55 2.55 -8.70
N ASP A 108 4.77 3.00 -9.67
CA ASP A 108 3.67 3.94 -9.45
C ASP A 108 2.65 3.40 -8.43
N LEU A 109 2.33 2.11 -8.50
CA LEU A 109 1.41 1.48 -7.56
C LEU A 109 1.98 1.39 -6.14
N VAL A 110 3.27 1.08 -6.00
CA VAL A 110 3.95 1.11 -4.70
C VAL A 110 3.95 2.52 -4.13
N LEU A 111 4.32 3.54 -4.93
CA LEU A 111 4.33 4.93 -4.51
C LEU A 111 2.95 5.40 -4.07
N ARG A 112 1.92 5.09 -4.86
CA ARG A 112 0.53 5.39 -4.51
C ARG A 112 0.11 4.72 -3.20
N ALA A 113 0.58 3.50 -2.91
CA ALA A 113 0.29 2.84 -1.64
C ALA A 113 0.93 3.59 -0.46
N LEU A 114 2.18 4.05 -0.61
CA LEU A 114 2.90 4.81 0.41
C LEU A 114 2.25 6.18 0.64
N GLU A 115 1.90 6.90 -0.43
CA GLU A 115 1.22 8.21 -0.36
C GLU A 115 -0.15 8.13 0.32
N VAL A 116 -0.95 7.11 -0.01
CA VAL A 116 -2.29 6.94 0.60
C VAL A 116 -2.17 6.57 2.08
N HIS A 117 -1.13 5.83 2.47
CA HIS A 117 -0.93 5.45 3.86
C HIS A 117 -0.60 6.64 4.75
N ASP A 118 0.27 7.55 4.29
CA ASP A 118 0.68 8.76 5.01
C ASP A 118 1.13 8.44 6.47
N GLY A 119 2.01 7.44 6.60
CA GLY A 119 2.47 6.89 7.87
C GLY A 119 3.84 6.22 7.76
N PRO A 120 4.39 5.67 8.86
CA PRO A 120 5.72 5.06 8.88
C PRO A 120 5.84 3.90 7.88
N LEU A 121 6.94 3.82 7.15
CA LEU A 121 7.12 2.79 6.12
C LEU A 121 7.11 1.38 6.73
N GLU A 122 7.58 1.25 7.97
CA GLU A 122 7.67 0.00 8.72
C GLU A 122 6.29 -0.61 9.03
N GLU A 123 5.19 0.16 8.89
CA GLU A 123 3.82 -0.38 8.96
C GLU A 123 3.38 -1.14 7.70
N LEU A 124 4.11 -0.94 6.58
CA LEU A 124 3.80 -1.53 5.28
C LEU A 124 4.92 -2.42 4.74
N LEU A 125 6.16 -2.04 4.98
CA LEU A 125 7.37 -2.66 4.45
C LEU A 125 8.20 -3.25 5.59
N ARG A 126 8.98 -4.26 5.27
CA ARG A 126 10.01 -4.76 6.18
C ARG A 126 11.22 -3.84 6.10
N HIS A 127 11.94 -3.73 7.21
CA HIS A 127 13.15 -2.92 7.30
C HIS A 127 14.33 -3.83 7.65
N ASP A 128 15.40 -3.71 6.88
CA ASP A 128 16.68 -4.33 7.19
C ASP A 128 17.59 -3.29 7.89
N PRO A 129 17.82 -3.43 9.21
CA PRO A 129 18.63 -2.45 9.94
C PRO A 129 20.12 -2.52 9.61
N ALA A 130 20.59 -3.59 8.94
CA ALA A 130 22.01 -3.72 8.61
C ALA A 130 22.44 -2.76 7.50
N ASP A 131 21.55 -2.50 6.54
CA ASP A 131 21.81 -1.61 5.40
C ASP A 131 20.78 -0.47 5.26
N GLY A 132 19.79 -0.38 6.16
CA GLY A 132 18.75 0.64 6.16
C GLY A 132 17.70 0.47 5.07
N THR A 133 17.66 -0.69 4.40
CA THR A 133 16.78 -0.92 3.26
C THR A 133 15.37 -1.28 3.70
N HIS A 134 14.38 -0.63 3.10
CA HIS A 134 12.99 -1.05 3.19
C HIS A 134 12.67 -1.99 2.03
N TRP A 135 11.87 -3.03 2.28
CA TRP A 135 11.54 -4.00 1.25
C TRP A 135 10.17 -4.62 1.43
N MET A 136 9.55 -4.97 0.31
CA MET A 136 8.28 -5.67 0.23
C MET A 136 8.50 -7.15 -0.07
N PRO A 137 7.94 -8.09 0.71
CA PRO A 137 7.98 -9.52 0.36
C PRO A 137 7.10 -9.80 -0.85
N LEU A 138 7.58 -10.64 -1.78
CA LEU A 138 6.82 -11.05 -2.97
C LEU A 138 6.05 -12.36 -2.77
N ARG A 139 6.48 -13.18 -1.80
CA ARG A 139 5.77 -14.38 -1.38
C ARG A 139 5.50 -14.30 0.12
N ARG A 140 4.31 -14.71 0.52
CA ARG A 140 4.07 -15.09 1.92
C ARG A 140 4.85 -16.36 2.17
N GLY A 141 6.02 -16.23 2.82
CA GLY A 141 6.61 -17.35 3.54
C GLY A 141 5.67 -17.82 4.63
#